data_AF-A0A7C4G547-F1
#
_entry.id   AF-A0A7C4G547-F1
#
_cell.length_a   1.000
_cell.length_b   1.000
_cell.length_c   1.000
_cell.angle_alpha   90.00
_cell.angle_beta   90.00
_cell.angle_gamma   90.00
#
_symmetry.space_group_name_H-M   'P 1'
#
loop_
_entity.id
_entity.type
_entity.pdbx_description
1 polymer ?
#
loop_
_entity_poly.entity_id
_entity_poly.type
_entity_poly.pdbx_seq_one_letter_code
_entity_poly.pdbx_strand_id
1 'polypeptide(L)' 'MEGVFFNDWIKSIEYIEKYGLLPADALHLAVAKRLEVNAIATFDEDFKVIDEIKIIP' A
#
# COMPACT_ATOMS: atom_id res chain seq x y z
N MET A 1 -5.52 17.28 -4.16
CA MET A 1 -6.68 16.50 -4.65
C MET A 1 -6.52 15.10 -4.12
N GLU A 2 -7.48 14.62 -3.34
CA GLU A 2 -7.51 13.23 -2.88
C GLU A 2 -8.07 12.36 -4.01
N GLY A 3 -7.32 11.34 -4.41
CA GLY A 3 -7.61 10.50 -5.55
C GLY A 3 -6.43 9.60 -5.88
N VAL A 4 -6.67 8.62 -6.75
CA VAL A 4 -5.64 7.71 -7.28
C VAL A 4 -5.08 8.32 -8.57
N PHE A 5 -3.75 8.42 -8.66
CA PHE A 5 -3.08 8.95 -9.84
C PHE A 5 -2.36 7.85 -10.63
N PHE A 6 -2.01 8.14 -11.88
CA PHE A 6 -1.29 7.20 -12.75
C PHE A 6 -0.03 6.60 -12.10
N ASN A 7 0.75 7.42 -11.38
CA ASN A 7 1.94 6.94 -10.69
C ASN A 7 1.64 5.95 -9.56
N ASP A 8 0.45 6.02 -8.93
CA ASP A 8 0.05 5.05 -7.91
C ASP A 8 -0.14 3.66 -8.53
N TRP A 9 -0.71 3.60 -9.75
CA TRP A 9 -0.85 2.36 -10.52
C TRP A 9 0.50 1.78 -10.94
N ILE A 10 1.44 2.63 -11.35
CA ILE A 10 2.80 2.16 -11.69
C ILE A 10 3.48 1.61 -10.43
N LYS A 11 3.36 2.31 -9.30
CA LYS A 11 3.93 1.85 -8.02
C LYS A 11 3.27 0.60 -7.48
N SER A 12 1.96 0.42 -7.68
CA SER A 12 1.29 -0.79 -7.24
C SER A 12 1.83 -2.03 -7.94
N ILE A 13 2.22 -1.95 -9.22
CA ILE A 13 2.85 -3.08 -9.93
C ILE A 13 4.18 -3.47 -9.25
N GLU A 14 5.02 -2.49 -8.92
CA GLU A 14 6.28 -2.74 -8.18
C GLU A 14 6.01 -3.40 -6.81
N TYR A 15 4.92 -3.03 -6.13
CA TYR A 15 4.58 -3.58 -4.81
C TYR A 15 3.94 -4.96 -4.85
N ILE A 16 3.19 -5.28 -5.91
CA ILE A 16 2.74 -6.66 -6.18
C ILE A 16 3.98 -7.56 -6.26
N GLU A 17 4.99 -7.16 -7.04
CA GLU A 17 6.21 -7.97 -7.21
C GLU A 17 7.06 -8.02 -5.93
N LYS A 18 7.23 -6.89 -5.24
CA LYS A 18 8.08 -6.80 -4.05
C LYS A 18 7.51 -7.53 -2.83
N TYR A 19 6.21 -7.41 -2.60
CA TYR A 19 5.56 -7.86 -1.37
C TYR A 19 4.56 -9.00 -1.58
N GLY A 20 4.25 -9.36 -2.82
CA GLY A 20 3.27 -10.41 -3.12
C GLY A 20 1.82 -10.01 -2.85
N LEU A 21 1.53 -8.71 -2.75
CA LEU A 21 0.19 -8.19 -2.44
C LEU A 21 -0.79 -8.41 -3.60
N LEU A 22 -2.08 -8.49 -3.26
CA LEU A 22 -3.14 -8.39 -4.26
C LEU A 22 -3.12 -6.99 -4.91
N PRO A 23 -3.59 -6.86 -6.16
CA PRO A 23 -3.52 -5.58 -6.88
C PRO A 23 -4.18 -4.40 -6.16
N ALA A 24 -5.30 -4.63 -5.47
CA ALA A 24 -5.98 -3.61 -4.69
C ALA A 24 -5.13 -3.16 -3.49
N ASP A 25 -4.51 -4.09 -2.77
CA ASP A 25 -3.71 -3.79 -1.58
C ASP A 25 -2.40 -3.11 -1.92
N ALA A 26 -1.79 -3.50 -3.03
CA ALA A 26 -0.65 -2.79 -3.58
C ALA A 26 -1.00 -1.33 -3.97
N LEU A 27 -2.22 -1.09 -4.46
CA LEU A 27 -2.69 0.27 -4.76
C LEU A 27 -2.95 1.07 -3.49
N HIS A 28 -3.56 0.46 -2.47
CA HIS A 28 -3.71 1.07 -1.14
C HIS A 28 -2.35 1.48 -0.57
N LEU A 29 -1.34 0.59 -0.66
CA LEU A 29 0.02 0.88 -0.22
C LEU A 29 0.67 2.02 -1.01
N ALA A 30 0.49 2.05 -2.34
CA ALA A 30 1.01 3.11 -3.19
C ALA A 30 0.45 4.49 -2.81
N VAL A 31 -0.86 4.58 -2.63
CA VAL A 31 -1.51 5.81 -2.17
C VAL A 31 -1.05 6.18 -0.76
N ALA A 32 -1.01 5.22 0.18
CA ALA A 32 -0.57 5.46 1.55
C ALA A 32 0.85 6.02 1.61
N LYS A 33 1.80 5.42 0.88
CA LYS A 33 3.18 5.90 0.82
C LYS A 33 3.31 7.27 0.16
N ARG A 34 2.57 7.54 -0.92
CA ARG A 34 2.57 8.87 -1.57
C ARG A 34 2.04 9.97 -0.63
N LEU A 35 1.05 9.64 0.19
CA LEU A 35 0.47 10.54 1.19
C LEU A 35 1.27 10.57 2.51
N GLU A 36 2.44 9.92 2.55
CA GLU A 36 3.31 9.85 3.73
C GLU A 36 2.60 9.29 4.99
N VAL A 37 1.60 8.42 4.78
CA VAL A 37 0.90 7.73 5.86
C VAL A 37 1.82 6.69 6.46
N ASN A 38 1.97 6.73 7.78
CA ASN A 38 2.85 5.82 8.53
C ASN A 38 2.13 4.62 9.14
N ALA A 39 0.79 4.57 9.06
CA ALA A 39 0.00 3.47 9.59
C ALA A 39 -1.26 3.16 8.77
N ILE A 40 -1.59 1.88 8.61
CA ILE A 40 -2.85 1.40 8.02
C ILE A 40 -3.67 0.72 9.12
N ALA A 41 -4.91 1.18 9.30
CA ALA A 41 -5.87 0.52 10.17
C ALA A 41 -6.55 -0.62 9.40
N THR A 42 -6.16 -1.87 9.67
CA THR A 42 -6.68 -3.04 8.96
C THR A 42 -6.51 -4.33 9.77
N PHE A 43 -7.42 -5.28 9.55
CA PHE A 43 -7.29 -6.67 9.99
C PHE A 43 -6.69 -7.58 8.91
N ASP A 44 -6.41 -7.04 7.73
CA ASP A 44 -5.80 -7.78 6.64
C ASP A 44 -4.33 -8.06 6.96
N GLU A 45 -4.02 -9.35 7.10
CA GLU A 45 -2.69 -9.80 7.49
C GLU A 45 -1.66 -9.68 6.36
N ASP A 46 -2.10 -9.52 5.10
CA ASP A 46 -1.21 -9.40 3.95
C ASP A 46 -0.30 -8.16 4.05
N PHE A 47 -0.76 -7.11 4.75
CA PHE A 47 0.05 -5.91 4.97
C PHE A 47 1.16 -6.09 6.02
N LYS A 48 1.19 -7.19 6.78
CA LYS A 48 2.23 -7.45 7.80
C LYS A 48 3.62 -7.69 7.20
N VAL A 49 3.72 -7.98 5.91
CA VAL A 49 5.01 -8.20 5.22
C VAL A 49 5.75 -6.89 4.88
N ILE A 50 5.13 -5.73 5.15
CA ILE A 50 5.64 -4.42 4.78
C ILE A 50 6.24 -3.75 6.02
N ASP A 51 7.56 -3.83 6.18
CA ASP A 51 8.26 -3.29 7.36
C ASP A 51 8.16 -1.77 7.48
N GLU A 52 7.94 -1.05 6.37
CA GLU A 52 7.97 0.41 6.34
C GLU A 52 6.62 1.06 6.70
N ILE A 53 5.62 0.30 7.13
CA ILE A 53 4.31 0.83 7.54
C ILE A 53 3.78 0.10 8.78
N LYS A 54 3.19 0.85 9.72
CA LYS A 54 2.62 0.26 10.94
C LYS A 54 1.22 -0.28 10.67
N ILE A 55 0.94 -1.50 11.09
CA ILE A 55 -0.42 -2.05 11.08
C ILE A 55 -1.09 -1.78 12.43
N ILE A 56 -2.30 -1.25 12.39
CA ILE A 56 -3.15 -1.00 13.55
C ILE A 56 -4.43 -1.83 13.37
N PRO A 57 -4.79 -2.72 14.30
CA PRO A 57 -6.08 -3.41 14.27
C PRO A 57 -7.25 -2.45 14.47
#